data_AF-A0A934T189-F1
#
_entry.id   AF-A0A934T189-F1
#
_cell.length_a   1.000
_cell.length_b   1.000
_cell.length_c   1.000
_cell.angle_alpha   90.00
_cell.angle_beta   90.00
_cell.angle_gamma   90.00
#
_symmetry.space_group_name_H-M   'P 1'
#
loop_
_entity.id
_entity.type
_entity.pdbx_description
1 polymer ?
#
loop_
_entity_poly.entity_id
_entity_poly.type
_entity_poly.pdbx_seq_one_letter_code
_entity_poly.pdbx_strand_id
1 'polypeptide(L)'
;MDMPMPSGRNQEVEVITGVQRRRRWTPEQKLEWVRRTMEPGMSVSLVAREAGITASQLFQWRKAYTEGSLVAVGANEPVVPASELQEAMRRIKQLEAALGRKTLENEILKEAVDFAKSKKLDCALAAVAQGRPMRTVCSTLGVARSHLVAIHSRPADWTDRRTARNHRDDGPVLEDIRQVVHEQATYGYRRVWAVLRYQWGCRINHKTVYRVMRDHGLLLYRHGQRPVSTRKHDGKVAVDVSNQRWCSDGFEVACDNGERVRIAFALDCCDREVMSWVATTRGIDAGLVGDLMMQAVESRFGANQTAPAEIEWLSDNGSCYTAAETRSFARSLGLKPVTTPVHSPQSNGMAESFVKTIKRDYARLALRPDARTVIRQLHSWFEHYNTQHPHSALKYLPPRTFREKQALNN
;
A
#
# COMPACT_ATOMS: atom_id res chain seq x y z
N MET A 1 -103.27 -91.64 -9.05
CA MET A 1 -103.52 -92.42 -10.27
C MET A 1 -102.37 -92.14 -11.20
N ASP A 2 -101.42 -93.06 -11.23
CA ASP A 2 -100.35 -93.08 -12.22
C ASP A 2 -100.94 -93.50 -13.58
N MET A 3 -100.62 -92.74 -14.62
CA MET A 3 -100.62 -93.19 -16.01
C MET A 3 -99.44 -92.50 -16.75
N PRO A 4 -98.62 -93.23 -17.53
CA PRO A 4 -97.34 -92.74 -18.04
C PRO A 4 -97.30 -92.39 -19.54
N MET A 5 -96.17 -91.74 -19.93
CA MET A 5 -95.53 -91.56 -21.26
C MET A 5 -96.09 -90.49 -22.23
N PRO A 6 -95.29 -89.88 -23.16
CA PRO A 6 -93.92 -90.22 -23.58
C PRO A 6 -92.91 -89.04 -23.68
N SER A 7 -91.65 -89.43 -23.86
CA SER A 7 -90.46 -88.62 -24.17
C SER A 7 -90.55 -87.86 -25.49
N GLY A 8 -90.15 -86.57 -25.50
CA GLY A 8 -90.01 -85.77 -26.72
C GLY A 8 -89.06 -84.57 -26.57
N ARG A 9 -87.88 -84.70 -27.17
CA ARG A 9 -86.93 -83.68 -27.72
C ARG A 9 -86.50 -82.49 -26.84
N ASN A 10 -85.21 -82.53 -26.45
CA ASN A 10 -84.39 -81.33 -26.22
C ASN A 10 -84.52 -80.35 -27.41
N GLN A 11 -85.05 -79.15 -27.15
CA GLN A 11 -84.76 -77.98 -27.98
C GLN A 11 -83.55 -77.28 -27.37
N GLU A 12 -82.44 -77.33 -28.08
CA GLU A 12 -81.27 -76.50 -27.83
C GLU A 12 -81.70 -75.03 -27.84
N VAL A 13 -81.55 -74.36 -26.69
CA VAL A 13 -81.60 -72.91 -26.61
C VAL A 13 -80.24 -72.41 -27.08
N GLU A 14 -80.13 -72.06 -28.37
CA GLU A 14 -79.01 -71.28 -28.88
C GLU A 14 -79.04 -69.89 -28.24
N VAL A 15 -78.22 -69.71 -27.20
CA VAL A 15 -77.90 -68.40 -26.65
C VAL A 15 -77.02 -67.69 -27.68
N ILE A 16 -77.59 -66.70 -28.39
CA ILE A 16 -76.84 -65.78 -29.27
C ILE A 16 -75.91 -64.92 -28.39
N THR A 17 -74.74 -65.46 -28.06
CA THR A 17 -73.61 -64.74 -27.45
C THR A 17 -72.80 -64.06 -28.54
N GLY A 18 -73.39 -63.03 -29.15
CA GLY A 18 -72.72 -62.20 -30.14
C GLY A 18 -72.40 -60.81 -29.57
N VAL A 19 -71.23 -60.63 -28.95
CA VAL A 19 -70.65 -59.29 -28.80
C VAL A 19 -70.24 -58.83 -30.20
N GLN A 20 -71.14 -58.15 -30.91
CA GLN A 20 -70.83 -57.58 -32.23
C GLN A 20 -69.58 -56.69 -32.10
N ARG A 21 -68.53 -57.05 -32.84
CA ARG A 21 -67.33 -56.22 -32.98
C ARG A 21 -67.75 -54.81 -33.42
N ARG A 22 -67.51 -53.80 -32.58
CA ARG A 22 -67.74 -52.38 -32.92
C ARG A 22 -67.06 -52.08 -34.25
N ARG A 23 -67.86 -51.71 -35.26
CA ARG A 23 -67.39 -51.31 -36.59
C ARG A 23 -66.44 -50.11 -36.43
N ARG A 24 -65.19 -50.24 -36.88
CA ARG A 24 -64.18 -49.17 -36.83
C ARG A 24 -64.05 -48.53 -38.20
N TRP A 25 -63.91 -47.21 -38.22
CA TRP A 25 -63.80 -46.40 -39.45
C TRP A 25 -62.45 -45.69 -39.48
N THR A 26 -61.81 -45.66 -40.64
CA THR A 26 -60.53 -44.97 -40.80
C THR A 26 -60.72 -43.45 -40.74
N PRO A 27 -59.67 -42.67 -40.41
CA PRO A 27 -59.74 -41.21 -40.41
C PRO A 27 -60.19 -40.63 -41.76
N GLU A 28 -59.74 -41.24 -42.86
CA GLU A 28 -60.07 -40.81 -44.23
C GLU A 28 -61.56 -41.01 -44.53
N GLN A 29 -62.14 -42.15 -44.10
CA GLN A 29 -63.56 -42.42 -44.25
C GLN A 29 -64.43 -41.43 -43.46
N LYS A 30 -64.01 -41.08 -42.24
CA LYS A 30 -64.72 -40.08 -41.41
C LYS A 30 -64.70 -38.69 -42.06
N LEU A 31 -63.55 -38.28 -42.58
CA LEU A 31 -63.38 -37.00 -43.28
C LEU A 31 -64.25 -36.94 -44.54
N GLU A 32 -64.30 -38.02 -45.30
CA GLU A 32 -65.12 -38.11 -46.50
C GLU A 32 -66.61 -37.93 -46.19
N TRP A 33 -67.14 -38.66 -45.20
CA TRP A 33 -68.54 -38.49 -44.81
C TRP A 33 -68.84 -37.10 -44.24
N VAL A 34 -67.93 -36.53 -43.45
CA VAL A 34 -68.10 -35.16 -42.94
C VAL A 34 -68.13 -34.14 -44.08
N ARG A 35 -67.26 -34.26 -45.09
CA ARG A 35 -67.27 -33.41 -46.29
C ARG A 35 -68.57 -33.54 -47.08
N ARG A 36 -69.08 -34.76 -47.28
CA ARG A 36 -70.37 -34.99 -47.93
C ARG A 36 -71.54 -34.34 -47.19
N THR A 37 -71.47 -34.16 -45.86
CA THR A 37 -72.50 -33.40 -45.12
C THR A 37 -72.47 -31.89 -45.34
N MET A 38 -71.43 -31.36 -46.00
CA MET A 38 -71.28 -29.93 -46.32
C MET A 38 -71.63 -29.60 -47.77
N GLU A 39 -71.93 -30.62 -48.60
CA GLU A 39 -72.36 -30.42 -49.97
C GLU A 39 -73.82 -29.89 -50.02
N PRO A 40 -74.14 -28.95 -50.94
CA PRO A 40 -75.48 -28.41 -51.08
C PRO A 40 -76.51 -29.52 -51.36
N GLY A 41 -77.59 -29.56 -50.57
CA GLY A 41 -78.66 -30.57 -50.70
C GLY A 41 -78.47 -31.83 -49.86
N MET A 42 -77.31 -32.02 -49.22
CA MET A 42 -77.05 -33.15 -48.33
C MET A 42 -77.37 -32.81 -46.88
N SER A 43 -78.07 -33.71 -46.17
CA SER A 43 -78.30 -33.59 -44.73
C SER A 43 -77.49 -34.64 -43.95
N VAL A 44 -77.16 -34.33 -42.69
CA VAL A 44 -76.43 -35.27 -41.80
C VAL A 44 -77.16 -36.61 -41.70
N SER A 45 -78.50 -36.60 -41.67
CA SER A 45 -79.33 -37.80 -41.60
C SER A 45 -79.28 -38.64 -42.88
N LEU A 46 -79.19 -38.00 -44.05
CA LEU A 46 -79.09 -38.68 -45.35
C LEU A 46 -77.74 -39.39 -45.48
N VAL A 47 -76.64 -38.67 -45.23
CA VAL A 47 -75.27 -39.21 -45.32
C VAL A 47 -75.05 -40.31 -44.29
N ALA A 48 -75.59 -40.16 -43.07
CA ALA A 48 -75.53 -41.19 -42.04
C ALA A 48 -76.24 -42.49 -42.46
N ARG A 49 -77.39 -42.37 -43.14
CA ARG A 49 -78.14 -43.54 -43.66
C ARG A 49 -77.38 -44.25 -44.78
N GLU A 50 -76.81 -43.50 -45.73
CA GLU A 50 -76.00 -44.05 -46.82
C GLU A 50 -74.71 -44.73 -46.31
N ALA A 51 -74.07 -44.15 -45.29
CA ALA A 51 -72.85 -44.68 -44.70
C ALA A 51 -73.10 -45.84 -43.69
N GLY A 52 -74.36 -46.06 -43.28
CA GLY A 52 -74.71 -47.05 -42.26
C GLY A 52 -74.21 -46.69 -40.86
N ILE A 53 -74.25 -45.39 -40.50
CA ILE A 53 -73.77 -44.83 -39.22
C ILE A 53 -74.92 -44.10 -38.52
N THR A 54 -74.84 -43.94 -37.20
CA THR A 54 -75.82 -43.12 -36.47
C THR A 54 -75.61 -41.63 -36.75
N ALA A 55 -76.70 -40.89 -36.96
CA ALA A 55 -76.64 -39.45 -37.24
C ALA A 55 -75.95 -38.64 -36.12
N SER A 56 -76.07 -39.09 -34.87
CA SER A 56 -75.40 -38.50 -33.70
C SER A 56 -73.86 -38.55 -33.82
N GLN A 57 -73.31 -39.69 -34.25
CA GLN A 57 -71.85 -39.84 -34.42
C GLN A 57 -71.33 -38.95 -35.56
N LEU A 58 -72.05 -38.89 -36.68
CA LEU A 58 -71.66 -38.05 -37.81
C LEU A 58 -71.77 -36.55 -37.47
N PHE A 59 -72.77 -36.16 -36.67
CA PHE A 59 -72.90 -34.80 -36.16
C PHE A 59 -71.74 -34.40 -35.25
N GLN A 60 -71.31 -35.28 -34.35
CA GLN A 60 -70.13 -35.05 -33.50
C GLN A 60 -68.85 -34.88 -34.32
N TRP A 61 -68.65 -35.69 -35.37
CA TRP A 61 -67.50 -35.55 -36.25
C TRP A 61 -67.53 -34.26 -37.07
N ARG A 62 -68.71 -33.86 -37.58
CA ARG A 62 -68.89 -32.58 -38.27
C ARG A 62 -68.57 -31.39 -37.35
N LYS A 63 -69.03 -31.44 -36.09
CA LYS A 63 -68.75 -30.40 -35.10
C LYS A 63 -67.25 -30.27 -34.83
N ALA A 64 -66.57 -31.38 -34.55
CA ALA A 64 -65.12 -31.41 -34.32
C ALA A 64 -64.29 -30.92 -35.54
N TYR A 65 -64.77 -31.19 -36.76
CA TYR A 65 -64.17 -30.68 -38.00
C TYR A 65 -64.33 -29.16 -38.13
N THR A 66 -65.52 -28.63 -37.82
CA THR A 66 -65.82 -27.20 -37.93
C THR A 66 -65.08 -26.38 -36.87
N GLU A 67 -64.86 -26.96 -35.69
CA GLU A 67 -64.10 -26.36 -34.57
C GLU A 67 -62.57 -26.51 -34.75
N GLY A 68 -62.09 -27.06 -35.86
CA GLY A 68 -60.66 -27.20 -36.16
C GLY A 68 -59.90 -28.21 -35.30
N SER A 69 -60.62 -29.07 -34.56
CA SER A 69 -60.09 -30.02 -33.57
C SER A 69 -59.89 -31.44 -34.12
N LEU A 70 -59.61 -31.59 -35.41
CA LEU A 70 -59.22 -32.87 -36.00
C LEU A 70 -57.77 -32.83 -36.47
N VAL A 71 -56.84 -32.89 -35.51
CA VAL A 71 -55.52 -33.47 -35.77
C VAL A 71 -55.63 -34.97 -35.46
N ALA A 72 -55.39 -35.79 -36.46
CA ALA A 72 -55.50 -37.24 -36.38
C ALA A 72 -54.52 -37.81 -35.35
N VAL A 73 -55.04 -38.32 -34.23
CA VAL A 73 -54.30 -39.25 -33.36
C VAL A 73 -55.26 -40.36 -32.93
N GLY A 74 -54.80 -41.60 -33.05
CA GLY A 74 -55.56 -42.79 -32.71
C GLY A 74 -55.94 -42.82 -31.23
N ALA A 75 -57.11 -43.42 -30.96
CA ALA A 75 -57.54 -43.99 -29.69
C ALA A 75 -57.19 -43.21 -28.39
N ASN A 76 -58.12 -42.37 -27.92
CA ASN A 76 -58.36 -42.08 -26.50
C ASN A 76 -57.21 -41.47 -25.65
N GLU A 77 -56.34 -40.64 -26.21
CA GLU A 77 -55.47 -39.75 -25.41
C GLU A 77 -56.09 -38.33 -25.29
N PRO A 78 -55.98 -37.66 -24.14
CA PRO A 78 -56.47 -36.29 -23.96
C PRO A 78 -55.70 -35.35 -24.89
N VAL A 79 -56.41 -34.73 -25.83
CA VAL A 79 -55.84 -33.79 -26.79
C VAL A 79 -55.42 -32.53 -26.05
N VAL A 80 -54.11 -32.28 -26.00
CA VAL A 80 -53.55 -31.02 -25.48
C VAL A 80 -53.96 -29.89 -26.43
N PRO A 81 -54.60 -28.81 -25.94
CA PRO A 81 -54.97 -27.67 -26.78
C PRO A 81 -53.76 -27.11 -27.53
N ALA A 82 -53.93 -26.73 -28.80
CA ALA A 82 -52.87 -26.15 -29.61
C ALA A 82 -52.23 -24.89 -28.96
N SER A 83 -52.97 -24.20 -28.09
CA SER A 83 -52.47 -23.08 -27.28
C SER A 83 -51.40 -23.51 -26.27
N GLU A 84 -51.59 -24.62 -25.56
CA GLU A 84 -50.64 -25.12 -24.57
C GLU A 84 -49.34 -25.61 -25.23
N LEU A 85 -49.45 -26.24 -26.41
CA LEU A 85 -48.28 -26.62 -27.21
C LEU A 85 -47.48 -25.40 -27.67
N GLN A 86 -48.15 -24.33 -28.11
CA GLN A 86 -47.48 -23.09 -28.50
C GLN A 86 -46.80 -22.39 -27.31
N GLU A 87 -47.42 -22.40 -26.14
CA GLU A 87 -46.81 -21.87 -24.92
C GLU A 87 -45.58 -22.67 -24.49
N ALA A 88 -45.64 -24.01 -24.55
CA ALA A 88 -44.51 -24.87 -24.28
C ALA A 88 -43.36 -24.63 -25.26
N MET A 89 -43.63 -24.48 -26.56
CA MET A 89 -42.61 -24.16 -27.57
C MET A 89 -41.96 -22.79 -27.34
N ARG A 90 -42.76 -21.77 -26.96
CA ARG A 90 -42.22 -20.46 -26.57
C ARG A 90 -41.32 -20.58 -25.34
N ARG A 91 -41.70 -21.40 -24.37
CA ARG A 91 -40.91 -21.63 -23.15
C ARG A 91 -39.60 -22.33 -23.44
N ILE A 92 -39.60 -23.35 -24.30
CA ILE A 92 -38.40 -24.05 -24.76
C ILE A 92 -37.43 -23.06 -25.41
N LYS A 93 -37.90 -22.22 -26.34
CA LYS A 93 -37.05 -21.21 -26.99
C LYS A 93 -36.47 -20.19 -26.00
N GLN A 94 -37.23 -19.78 -24.99
CA GLN A 94 -36.73 -18.91 -23.93
C GLN A 94 -35.65 -19.59 -23.07
N LEU A 95 -35.84 -20.86 -22.73
CA LEU A 95 -34.91 -21.65 -21.94
C LEU A 95 -33.62 -21.94 -22.72
N GLU A 96 -33.72 -22.29 -24.01
CA GLU A 96 -32.56 -22.45 -24.90
C GLU A 96 -31.74 -21.16 -24.99
N ALA A 97 -32.40 -20.00 -25.13
CA ALA A 97 -31.73 -18.71 -25.14
C ALA A 97 -31.09 -18.37 -23.78
N ALA A 98 -31.72 -18.74 -22.67
CA ALA A 98 -31.17 -18.56 -21.33
C ALA A 98 -29.95 -19.47 -21.09
N LEU A 99 -30.03 -20.72 -21.56
CA LEU A 99 -28.95 -21.69 -21.50
C LEU A 99 -27.74 -21.19 -22.31
N GLY A 100 -27.95 -20.72 -23.55
CA GLY A 100 -26.90 -20.15 -24.39
C GLY A 100 -26.22 -18.91 -23.77
N ARG A 101 -26.96 -18.05 -23.05
CA ARG A 101 -26.35 -16.95 -22.29
C ARG A 101 -25.49 -17.47 -21.13
N LYS A 102 -25.99 -18.47 -20.39
CA LYS A 102 -25.30 -19.04 -19.22
C LYS A 102 -24.08 -19.88 -19.60
N THR A 103 -24.09 -20.56 -20.75
CA THR A 103 -22.91 -21.28 -21.25
C THR A 103 -21.80 -20.30 -21.61
N LEU A 104 -22.12 -19.23 -22.32
CA LEU A 104 -21.17 -18.17 -22.66
C LEU A 104 -20.59 -17.48 -21.42
N GLU A 105 -21.43 -17.17 -20.42
CA GLU A 105 -20.96 -16.64 -19.13
C GLU A 105 -19.96 -17.59 -18.44
N ASN A 106 -20.26 -18.89 -18.42
CA ASN A 106 -19.38 -19.89 -17.82
C ASN A 106 -18.05 -20.05 -18.56
N GLU A 107 -18.05 -20.00 -19.89
CA GLU A 107 -16.82 -20.02 -20.69
C GLU A 107 -15.92 -18.81 -20.37
N ILE A 108 -16.50 -17.60 -20.34
CA ILE A 108 -15.77 -16.38 -19.98
C ILE A 108 -15.20 -16.48 -18.57
N LEU A 109 -15.96 -17.05 -17.62
CA LEU A 109 -15.49 -17.23 -16.25
C LEU A 109 -14.36 -18.27 -16.16
N LYS A 110 -14.43 -19.36 -16.93
CA LYS A 110 -13.34 -20.35 -17.01
C LYS A 110 -12.07 -19.74 -17.57
N GLU A 111 -12.16 -19.03 -18.69
CA GLU A 111 -11.03 -18.28 -19.27
C GLU A 111 -10.47 -17.28 -18.24
N ALA A 112 -11.33 -16.51 -17.55
CA ALA A 112 -10.91 -15.58 -16.53
C ALA A 112 -10.21 -16.24 -15.32
N VAL A 113 -10.58 -17.47 -14.98
CA VAL A 113 -9.90 -18.29 -13.95
C VAL A 113 -8.52 -18.74 -14.42
N ASP A 114 -8.34 -19.08 -15.71
CA ASP A 114 -7.01 -19.34 -16.26
C ASP A 114 -6.09 -18.11 -16.19
N PHE A 115 -6.70 -16.91 -16.27
CA PHE A 115 -6.03 -15.62 -16.07
C PHE A 115 -5.97 -15.15 -14.60
N ALA A 116 -6.36 -15.97 -13.61
CA ALA A 116 -6.61 -15.57 -12.21
C ALA A 116 -5.41 -14.99 -11.41
N LYS A 117 -4.23 -14.86 -12.02
CA LYS A 117 -3.10 -14.11 -11.44
C LYS A 117 -3.13 -12.61 -11.76
N SER A 118 -4.05 -12.15 -12.61
CA SER A 118 -4.11 -10.78 -13.11
C SER A 118 -5.38 -10.04 -12.67
N LYS A 119 -5.42 -8.71 -12.86
CA LYS A 119 -6.60 -7.91 -12.48
C LYS A 119 -7.76 -8.26 -13.42
N LYS A 120 -9.01 -8.15 -12.93
CA LYS A 120 -10.25 -8.38 -13.73
C LYS A 120 -10.26 -7.66 -15.08
N LEU A 121 -9.64 -6.49 -15.13
CA LEU A 121 -9.52 -5.66 -16.33
C LEU A 121 -8.60 -6.29 -17.39
N ASP A 122 -7.50 -6.91 -16.96
CA ASP A 122 -6.56 -7.61 -17.84
C ASP A 122 -7.19 -8.88 -18.40
N CYS A 123 -7.96 -9.61 -17.58
CA CYS A 123 -8.75 -10.77 -18.03
C CYS A 123 -9.82 -10.35 -19.05
N ALA A 124 -10.48 -9.21 -18.83
CA ALA A 124 -11.48 -8.68 -19.76
C ALA A 124 -10.86 -8.28 -21.10
N LEU A 125 -9.67 -7.65 -21.09
CA LEU A 125 -8.94 -7.31 -22.31
C LEU A 125 -8.51 -8.58 -23.07
N ALA A 126 -8.03 -9.60 -22.37
CA ALA A 126 -7.64 -10.87 -22.96
C ALA A 126 -8.83 -11.59 -23.62
N ALA A 127 -9.98 -11.69 -22.93
CA ALA A 127 -11.19 -12.31 -23.48
C ALA A 127 -11.69 -11.57 -24.73
N VAL A 128 -11.64 -10.23 -24.73
CA VAL A 128 -12.00 -9.42 -25.92
C VAL A 128 -11.01 -9.63 -27.06
N ALA A 129 -9.70 -9.72 -26.76
CA ALA A 129 -8.67 -10.01 -27.76
C ALA A 129 -8.83 -11.41 -28.38
N GLN A 130 -9.39 -12.37 -27.64
CA GLN A 130 -9.78 -13.70 -28.13
C GLN A 130 -11.07 -13.71 -28.95
N GLY A 131 -11.68 -12.55 -29.21
CA GLY A 131 -12.86 -12.41 -30.06
C GLY A 131 -14.20 -12.51 -29.30
N ARG A 132 -14.19 -12.54 -27.95
CA ARG A 132 -15.44 -12.56 -27.17
C ARG A 132 -16.15 -11.19 -27.25
N PRO A 133 -17.50 -11.15 -27.31
CA PRO A 133 -18.24 -9.89 -27.38
C PRO A 133 -18.01 -9.00 -26.14
N MET A 134 -17.48 -7.80 -26.35
CA MET A 134 -17.14 -6.82 -25.31
C MET A 134 -18.27 -6.56 -24.30
N ARG A 135 -19.52 -6.48 -24.76
CA ARG A 135 -20.69 -6.27 -23.89
C ARG A 135 -20.87 -7.42 -22.90
N THR A 136 -20.74 -8.65 -23.39
CA THR A 136 -20.87 -9.86 -22.59
C THR A 136 -19.72 -9.96 -21.59
N VAL A 137 -18.49 -9.76 -22.03
CA VAL A 137 -17.30 -9.77 -21.16
C VAL A 137 -17.42 -8.76 -20.02
N CYS A 138 -17.82 -7.52 -20.33
CA CYS A 138 -18.05 -6.47 -19.31
C CYS A 138 -19.11 -6.88 -18.29
N SER A 139 -20.23 -7.43 -18.75
CA SER A 139 -21.34 -7.86 -17.90
C SER A 139 -20.96 -9.04 -17.00
N THR A 140 -20.24 -10.02 -17.55
CA THR A 140 -19.83 -11.25 -16.84
C THR A 140 -18.74 -10.96 -15.80
N LEU A 141 -17.76 -10.12 -16.13
CA LEU A 141 -16.62 -9.81 -15.23
C LEU A 141 -16.87 -8.61 -14.31
N GLY A 142 -17.99 -7.90 -14.50
CA GLY A 142 -18.34 -6.70 -13.72
C GLY A 142 -17.43 -5.51 -14.01
N VAL A 143 -16.97 -5.36 -15.25
CA VAL A 143 -16.07 -4.27 -15.69
C VAL A 143 -16.86 -3.22 -16.44
N ALA A 144 -16.61 -1.94 -16.15
CA ALA A 144 -17.26 -0.84 -16.87
C ALA A 144 -16.82 -0.82 -18.34
N ARG A 145 -17.80 -0.88 -19.26
CA ARG A 145 -17.55 -0.90 -20.71
C ARG A 145 -16.76 0.32 -21.19
N SER A 146 -17.06 1.51 -20.66
CA SER A 146 -16.33 2.75 -21.00
C SER A 146 -14.85 2.67 -20.63
N HIS A 147 -14.53 2.07 -19.48
CA HIS A 147 -13.15 1.88 -19.03
C HIS A 147 -12.41 0.84 -19.88
N LEU A 148 -13.07 -0.27 -20.23
CA LEU A 148 -12.48 -1.31 -21.08
C LEU A 148 -12.19 -0.78 -22.49
N VAL A 149 -13.11 -0.03 -23.09
CA VAL A 149 -12.93 0.62 -24.39
C VAL A 149 -11.78 1.64 -24.33
N ALA A 150 -11.76 2.49 -23.31
CA ALA A 150 -10.71 3.50 -23.14
C ALA A 150 -9.30 2.90 -22.99
N ILE A 151 -9.18 1.65 -22.53
CA ILE A 151 -7.89 0.95 -22.46
C ILE A 151 -7.59 0.20 -23.74
N HIS A 152 -8.58 -0.49 -24.31
CA HIS A 152 -8.42 -1.24 -25.56
C HIS A 152 -8.06 -0.34 -26.74
N SER A 153 -8.54 0.91 -26.75
CA SER A 153 -8.20 1.91 -27.77
C SER A 153 -6.89 2.64 -27.52
N ARG A 154 -6.12 2.29 -26.49
CA ARG A 154 -4.80 2.89 -26.26
C ARG A 154 -3.81 2.38 -27.30
N PRO A 155 -2.99 3.25 -27.90
CA PRO A 155 -1.92 2.81 -28.76
C PRO A 155 -0.85 2.06 -27.95
N ALA A 156 -0.04 1.21 -28.61
CA ALA A 156 0.94 0.35 -27.94
C ALA A 156 2.04 1.11 -27.20
N ASP A 157 2.28 2.37 -27.59
CA ASP A 157 3.22 3.32 -26.97
C ASP A 157 2.59 4.13 -25.81
N TRP A 158 1.31 3.89 -25.51
CA TRP A 158 0.63 4.60 -24.42
C TRP A 158 1.28 4.29 -23.08
N THR A 159 1.66 5.35 -22.36
CA THR A 159 2.19 5.27 -21.01
C THR A 159 1.28 6.01 -20.04
N ASP A 160 0.94 5.36 -18.92
CA ASP A 160 0.18 6.01 -17.86
C ASP A 160 1.03 7.11 -17.25
N ARG A 161 0.68 8.38 -17.46
CA ARG A 161 1.42 9.52 -16.90
C ARG A 161 1.42 9.56 -15.37
N ARG A 162 0.56 8.81 -14.69
CA ARG A 162 0.60 8.64 -13.22
C ARG A 162 1.74 7.70 -12.79
N THR A 163 2.12 6.78 -13.67
CA THR A 163 3.11 5.73 -13.43
C THR A 163 4.43 6.04 -14.11
N ALA A 164 4.39 6.79 -15.22
CA ALA A 164 5.52 7.48 -15.80
C ALA A 164 6.00 8.46 -14.72
N ARG A 165 7.04 8.05 -14.00
CA ARG A 165 7.72 8.92 -13.07
C ARG A 165 8.12 10.13 -13.91
N ASN A 166 7.50 11.28 -13.66
CA ASN A 166 8.12 12.54 -14.01
C ASN A 166 9.42 12.57 -13.20
N HIS A 167 10.47 11.97 -13.74
CA HIS A 167 11.83 12.37 -13.48
C HIS A 167 11.87 13.82 -13.94
N ARG A 168 11.44 14.73 -13.05
CA ARG A 168 11.99 16.07 -13.05
C ARG A 168 13.50 15.88 -13.20
N ASP A 169 14.11 16.67 -14.07
CA ASP A 169 15.55 16.65 -14.22
C ASP A 169 16.16 16.85 -12.83
N ASP A 170 16.61 15.73 -12.25
CA ASP A 170 17.24 15.68 -10.94
C ASP A 170 18.73 16.02 -11.08
N GLY A 171 19.22 16.30 -12.31
CA GLY A 171 20.60 16.66 -12.60
C GLY A 171 21.13 17.81 -11.74
N PRO A 172 20.43 18.96 -11.66
CA PRO A 172 20.84 20.07 -10.79
C PRO A 172 20.89 19.66 -9.31
N VAL A 173 19.88 18.93 -8.84
CA VAL A 173 19.81 18.47 -7.44
C VAL A 173 20.92 17.46 -7.13
N LEU A 174 21.26 16.60 -8.08
CA LEU A 174 22.34 15.64 -7.95
C LEU A 174 23.70 16.35 -7.86
N GLU A 175 23.93 17.37 -8.69
CA GLU A 175 25.18 18.13 -8.66
C GLU A 175 25.34 18.87 -7.33
N ASP A 176 24.27 19.52 -6.87
CA ASP A 176 24.25 20.14 -5.54
C ASP A 176 24.57 19.13 -4.43
N ILE A 177 23.94 17.94 -4.47
CA ILE A 177 24.21 16.87 -3.51
C ILE A 177 25.66 16.40 -3.58
N ARG A 178 26.22 16.24 -4.79
CA ARG A 178 27.61 15.80 -4.99
C ARG A 178 28.60 16.78 -4.39
N GLN A 179 28.38 18.07 -4.59
CA GLN A 179 29.22 19.11 -4.01
C GLN A 179 29.19 19.06 -2.47
N VAL A 180 28.00 18.95 -1.85
CA VAL A 180 27.92 18.80 -0.38
C VAL A 180 28.62 17.53 0.11
N VAL A 181 28.44 16.40 -0.59
CA VAL A 181 29.05 15.12 -0.20
C VAL A 181 30.57 15.14 -0.40
N HIS A 182 31.07 15.86 -1.40
CA HIS A 182 32.50 16.02 -1.65
C HIS A 182 33.18 16.74 -0.48
N GLU A 183 32.58 17.82 0.02
CA GLU A 183 33.08 18.56 1.18
C GLU A 183 32.83 17.81 2.50
N GLN A 184 31.69 17.13 2.62
CA GLN A 184 31.21 16.51 3.86
C GLN A 184 30.85 15.04 3.65
N ALA A 185 31.86 14.20 3.42
CA ALA A 185 31.70 12.78 3.08
C ALA A 185 30.93 11.93 4.10
N THR A 186 30.82 12.39 5.35
CA THR A 186 30.13 11.69 6.46
C THR A 186 28.66 12.10 6.61
N TYR A 187 28.14 12.98 5.74
CA TYR A 187 26.78 13.49 5.85
C TYR A 187 25.78 12.54 5.19
N GLY A 188 24.83 12.07 6.00
CA GLY A 188 23.66 11.36 5.48
C GLY A 188 22.65 12.32 4.85
N TYR A 189 21.68 11.78 4.11
CA TYR A 189 20.70 12.57 3.35
C TYR A 189 19.99 13.69 4.12
N ARG A 190 19.74 13.51 5.43
CA ARG A 190 19.11 14.57 6.25
C ARG A 190 20.05 15.76 6.50
N ARG A 191 21.35 15.51 6.66
CA ARG A 191 22.33 16.59 6.83
C ARG A 191 22.64 17.26 5.50
N VAL A 192 22.75 16.48 4.41
CA VAL A 192 22.84 17.03 3.05
C VAL A 192 21.63 17.94 2.77
N TRP A 193 20.41 17.45 3.01
CA TRP A 193 19.21 18.26 2.89
C TRP A 193 19.25 19.56 3.71
N ALA A 194 19.80 19.51 4.93
CA ALA A 194 19.89 20.68 5.80
C ALA A 194 20.86 21.73 5.25
N VAL A 195 22.03 21.30 4.74
CA VAL A 195 22.99 22.19 4.06
C VAL A 195 22.30 22.85 2.86
N LEU A 196 21.71 22.05 1.97
CA LEU A 196 21.01 22.57 0.78
C LEU A 196 19.91 23.57 1.16
N ARG A 197 19.13 23.28 2.21
CA ARG A 197 18.01 24.13 2.61
C ARG A 197 18.44 25.43 3.29
N TYR A 198 19.36 25.35 4.24
CA TYR A 198 19.64 26.46 5.15
C TYR A 198 20.87 27.27 4.74
N GLN A 199 21.87 26.64 4.13
CA GLN A 199 23.08 27.34 3.69
C GLN A 199 22.94 27.82 2.25
N TRP A 200 22.35 26.99 1.36
CA TRP A 200 22.26 27.31 -0.07
C TRP A 200 20.87 27.82 -0.48
N GLY A 201 19.89 27.81 0.43
CA GLY A 201 18.55 28.34 0.17
C GLY A 201 17.67 27.46 -0.73
N CYS A 202 18.11 26.25 -1.07
CA CYS A 202 17.38 25.33 -1.95
C CYS A 202 16.10 24.80 -1.26
N ARG A 203 14.94 25.09 -1.85
CA ARG A 203 13.63 24.65 -1.32
C ARG A 203 13.29 23.22 -1.75
N ILE A 204 14.14 22.26 -1.36
CA ILE A 204 14.00 20.84 -1.71
C ILE A 204 13.48 20.04 -0.50
N ASN A 205 12.64 19.04 -0.76
CA ASN A 205 12.15 18.13 0.27
C ASN A 205 13.21 17.06 0.59
N HIS A 206 13.42 16.74 1.86
CA HIS A 206 14.35 15.68 2.30
C HIS A 206 14.05 14.30 1.66
N LYS A 207 12.80 14.02 1.29
CA LYS A 207 12.42 12.81 0.55
C LYS A 207 12.98 12.79 -0.87
N THR A 208 13.06 13.94 -1.53
CA THR A 208 13.69 14.09 -2.85
C THR A 208 15.18 13.86 -2.73
N VAL A 209 15.85 14.50 -1.77
CA VAL A 209 17.29 14.28 -1.50
C VAL A 209 17.58 12.81 -1.24
N TYR A 210 16.77 12.16 -0.39
CA TYR A 210 16.88 10.73 -0.14
C TYR A 210 16.75 9.89 -1.41
N ARG A 211 15.73 10.15 -2.24
CA ARG A 211 15.51 9.44 -3.52
C ARG A 211 16.71 9.60 -4.44
N VAL A 212 17.16 10.84 -4.68
CA VAL A 212 18.27 11.13 -5.59
C VAL A 212 19.56 10.48 -5.11
N MET A 213 19.88 10.57 -3.81
CA MET A 213 21.03 9.90 -3.23
C MET A 213 20.94 8.38 -3.34
N ARG A 214 19.76 7.79 -3.12
CA ARG A 214 19.55 6.34 -3.24
C ARG A 214 19.77 5.88 -4.68
N ASP A 215 19.13 6.55 -5.63
CA ASP A 215 19.13 6.17 -7.04
C ASP A 215 20.54 6.31 -7.65
N HIS A 216 21.42 7.13 -7.07
CA HIS A 216 22.82 7.31 -7.48
C HIS A 216 23.85 6.66 -6.53
N GLY A 217 23.42 5.83 -5.57
CA GLY A 217 24.35 5.10 -4.69
C GLY A 217 25.14 5.96 -3.68
N LEU A 218 24.67 7.17 -3.38
CA LEU A 218 25.34 8.14 -2.49
C LEU A 218 24.94 8.00 -1.00
N LEU A 219 24.10 7.02 -0.65
CA LEU A 219 23.70 6.81 0.73
C LEU A 219 24.84 6.18 1.54
N LEU A 220 25.08 6.73 2.74
CA LEU A 220 26.03 6.14 3.69
C LEU A 220 25.66 4.70 4.03
N TYR A 221 26.67 3.83 4.07
CA TYR A 221 26.52 2.46 4.53
C TYR A 221 25.98 2.43 5.97
N ARG A 222 24.87 1.73 6.19
CA ARG A 222 24.36 1.47 7.53
C ARG A 222 25.13 0.29 8.09
N HIS A 223 26.11 0.54 8.97
CA HIS A 223 26.58 -0.51 9.85
C HIS A 223 25.38 -1.04 10.66
N GLY A 224 25.29 -2.37 10.79
CA GLY A 224 24.20 -3.08 11.43
C GLY A 224 23.82 -2.51 12.80
N GLN A 225 22.57 -2.71 13.21
CA GLN A 225 22.04 -2.15 14.45
C GLN A 225 22.93 -2.56 15.62
N ARG A 226 23.49 -1.57 16.32
CA ARG A 226 24.04 -1.79 17.66
C ARG A 226 22.90 -2.32 18.54
N PRO A 227 23.17 -3.27 19.45
CA PRO A 227 22.19 -3.70 20.43
C PRO A 227 21.55 -2.48 21.08
N VAL A 228 20.22 -2.39 21.04
CA VAL A 228 19.48 -1.34 21.74
C VAL A 228 19.84 -1.48 23.22
N SER A 229 20.49 -0.47 23.80
CA SER A 229 20.78 -0.48 25.22
C SER A 229 19.45 -0.56 25.97
N THR A 230 19.27 -1.60 26.78
CA THR A 230 18.07 -1.88 27.57
C THR A 230 17.97 -1.04 28.86
N ARG A 231 18.89 -0.10 29.07
CA ARG A 231 18.89 0.75 30.28
C ARG A 231 17.84 1.86 30.12
N LYS A 232 16.91 1.99 31.06
CA LYS A 232 15.99 3.13 31.13
C LYS A 232 16.80 4.42 31.28
N HIS A 233 16.47 5.42 30.46
CA HIS A 233 17.24 6.65 30.27
C HIS A 233 16.48 7.85 30.87
N ASP A 234 16.62 8.08 32.17
CA ASP A 234 15.85 9.13 32.87
C ASP A 234 16.59 10.48 33.00
N GLY A 235 17.86 10.56 32.60
CA GLY A 235 18.65 11.80 32.65
C GLY A 235 18.49 12.66 31.39
N LYS A 236 17.69 13.73 31.45
CA LYS A 236 17.74 14.81 30.45
C LYS A 236 18.81 15.83 30.84
N VAL A 237 19.96 15.75 30.20
CA VAL A 237 21.05 16.73 30.38
C VAL A 237 20.74 18.03 29.62
N ALA A 238 19.99 17.92 28.51
CA ALA A 238 19.58 19.06 27.70
C ALA A 238 18.65 20.00 28.48
N VAL A 239 18.89 21.29 28.34
CA VAL A 239 18.14 22.38 28.96
C VAL A 239 17.45 23.21 27.89
N ASP A 240 16.31 23.82 28.24
CA ASP A 240 15.50 24.56 27.27
C ASP A 240 16.01 25.98 27.01
N VAL A 241 16.79 26.53 27.96
CA VAL A 241 17.33 27.88 27.90
C VAL A 241 18.85 27.83 27.81
N SER A 242 19.38 28.62 26.88
CA SER A 242 20.83 28.81 26.71
C SER A 242 21.46 29.39 27.97
N ASN A 243 22.71 29.01 28.28
CA ASN A 243 23.45 29.42 29.48
C ASN A 243 22.84 28.95 30.81
N GLN A 244 21.94 27.97 30.82
CA GLN A 244 21.49 27.35 32.06
C GLN A 244 22.45 26.26 32.55
N ARG A 245 23.05 25.51 31.61
CA ARG A 245 24.00 24.43 31.89
C ARG A 245 25.02 24.33 30.78
N TRP A 246 26.29 24.26 31.13
CA TRP A 246 27.40 23.94 30.24
C TRP A 246 27.98 22.60 30.63
N CYS A 247 28.42 21.82 29.64
CA CYS A 247 29.10 20.56 29.88
C CYS A 247 30.52 20.60 29.34
N SER A 248 31.44 19.97 30.08
CA SER A 248 32.85 19.82 29.73
C SER A 248 33.26 18.36 29.76
N ASP A 249 34.14 17.98 28.84
CA ASP A 249 34.72 16.64 28.77
C ASP A 249 36.04 16.71 27.98
N GLY A 250 36.83 15.64 28.04
CA GLY A 250 38.08 15.47 27.33
C GLY A 250 38.00 14.40 26.25
N PHE A 251 38.74 14.57 25.16
CA PHE A 251 38.97 13.49 24.21
C PHE A 251 40.39 13.54 23.63
N GLU A 252 40.83 12.39 23.14
CA GLU A 252 42.16 12.25 22.53
C GLU A 252 42.05 11.94 21.03
N VAL A 253 42.97 12.54 20.26
CA VAL A 253 43.22 12.31 18.85
C VAL A 253 44.67 11.81 18.70
N ALA A 254 44.83 10.58 18.22
CA ALA A 254 46.15 10.02 17.90
C ALA A 254 46.68 10.61 16.58
N CYS A 255 47.99 10.76 16.48
CA CYS A 255 48.71 11.19 15.27
C CYS A 255 49.46 9.99 14.65
N ASP A 256 49.80 10.10 13.38
CA ASP A 256 50.44 9.04 12.59
C ASP A 256 51.88 8.80 13.05
N ASN A 257 52.55 9.82 13.60
CA ASN A 257 53.87 9.72 14.24
C ASN A 257 53.84 9.16 15.68
N GLY A 258 52.67 8.76 16.19
CA GLY A 258 52.49 8.21 17.55
C GLY A 258 52.20 9.23 18.64
N GLU A 259 52.28 10.54 18.35
CA GLU A 259 51.86 11.57 19.30
C GLU A 259 50.35 11.53 19.56
N ARG A 260 49.92 12.07 20.70
CA ARG A 260 48.52 12.14 21.11
C ARG A 260 48.16 13.55 21.52
N VAL A 261 47.16 14.13 20.87
CA VAL A 261 46.60 15.42 21.25
C VAL A 261 45.40 15.17 22.16
N ARG A 262 45.43 15.72 23.37
CA ARG A 262 44.33 15.73 24.33
C ARG A 262 43.64 17.08 24.28
N ILE A 263 42.33 17.05 24.09
CA ILE A 263 41.49 18.23 23.95
C ILE A 263 40.44 18.21 25.06
N ALA A 264 40.27 19.33 25.77
CA ALA A 264 39.09 19.59 26.59
C ALA A 264 38.27 20.72 25.95
N PHE A 265 36.95 20.69 26.14
CA PHE A 265 36.04 21.65 25.51
C PHE A 265 34.92 22.04 26.47
N ALA A 266 34.36 23.24 26.26
CA ALA A 266 33.18 23.73 26.95
C ALA A 266 32.03 23.86 25.95
N LEU A 267 30.90 23.18 26.20
CA LEU A 267 29.75 23.11 25.32
C LEU A 267 28.47 23.56 26.05
N ASP A 268 27.64 24.37 25.40
CA ASP A 268 26.31 24.70 25.92
C ASP A 268 25.31 23.56 25.71
N CYS A 269 24.52 23.26 26.76
CA CYS A 269 23.59 22.13 26.78
C CYS A 269 22.26 22.37 26.04
N CYS A 270 21.96 23.62 25.69
CA CYS A 270 20.77 24.02 24.94
C CYS A 270 21.09 24.08 23.44
N ASP A 271 21.98 25.00 23.06
CA ASP A 271 22.25 25.36 21.65
C ASP A 271 23.39 24.58 21.02
N ARG A 272 24.08 23.73 21.81
CA ARG A 272 25.18 22.88 21.35
C ARG A 272 26.39 23.66 20.85
N GLU A 273 26.54 24.93 21.17
CA GLU A 273 27.73 25.67 20.76
C GLU A 273 28.93 25.26 21.61
N VAL A 274 30.08 25.04 20.97
CA VAL A 274 31.36 24.95 21.67
C VAL A 274 31.88 26.36 21.89
N MET A 275 31.91 26.78 23.15
CA MET A 275 32.30 28.15 23.53
C MET A 275 33.81 28.32 23.54
N SER A 276 34.53 27.31 24.04
CA SER A 276 35.99 27.28 24.11
C SER A 276 36.52 25.85 24.08
N TRP A 277 37.80 25.71 23.78
CA TRP A 277 38.53 24.45 23.82
C TRP A 277 40.01 24.69 24.09
N VAL A 278 40.65 23.73 24.74
CA VAL A 278 42.10 23.72 25.00
C VAL A 278 42.69 22.41 24.49
N ALA A 279 43.91 22.45 23.96
CA ALA A 279 44.58 21.28 23.42
C ALA A 279 46.05 21.21 23.85
N THR A 280 46.51 20.01 24.21
CA THR A 280 47.89 19.77 24.66
C THR A 280 48.36 18.38 24.25
N THR A 281 49.68 18.19 24.12
CA THR A 281 50.29 16.85 23.97
C THR A 281 50.53 16.15 25.30
N ARG A 282 50.52 16.91 26.40
CA ARG A 282 50.67 16.40 27.77
C ARG A 282 49.30 16.08 28.39
N GLY A 283 49.26 15.87 29.70
CA GLY A 283 48.00 15.77 30.44
C GLY A 283 47.28 17.12 30.52
N ILE A 284 45.96 17.08 30.65
CA ILE A 284 45.15 18.27 30.95
C ILE A 284 45.15 18.45 32.47
N ASP A 285 45.76 19.53 32.95
CA ASP A 285 45.84 19.87 34.36
C ASP A 285 44.73 20.86 34.77
N ALA A 286 44.70 21.20 36.06
CA ALA A 286 43.73 22.16 36.62
C ALA A 286 43.87 23.56 36.02
N GLY A 287 45.09 23.99 35.67
CA GLY A 287 45.36 25.30 35.07
C GLY A 287 44.71 25.43 33.69
N LEU A 288 44.92 24.43 32.82
CA LEU A 288 44.29 24.39 31.50
C LEU A 288 42.75 24.33 31.57
N VAL A 289 42.19 23.68 32.59
CA VAL A 289 40.73 23.69 32.82
C VAL A 289 40.26 25.07 33.29
N GLY A 290 41.04 25.76 34.11
CA GLY A 290 40.80 27.16 34.46
C GLY A 290 40.77 28.05 33.21
N ASP A 291 41.79 27.98 32.37
CA ASP A 291 41.85 28.71 31.10
C ASP A 291 40.64 28.41 30.21
N LEU A 292 40.23 27.14 30.13
CA LEU A 292 39.04 26.71 29.39
C LEU A 292 37.77 27.40 29.90
N MET A 293 37.56 27.42 31.22
CA MET A 293 36.39 28.06 31.85
C MET A 293 36.39 29.56 31.61
N MET A 294 37.54 30.21 31.77
CA MET A 294 37.69 31.66 31.54
C MET A 294 37.39 32.02 30.09
N GLN A 295 38.01 31.32 29.14
CA GLN A 295 37.76 31.53 27.70
C GLN A 295 36.31 31.23 27.31
N ALA A 296 35.64 30.27 27.96
CA ALA A 296 34.22 29.99 27.71
C ALA A 296 33.35 31.18 28.09
N VAL A 297 33.58 31.75 29.27
CA VAL A 297 32.84 32.91 29.79
C VAL A 297 33.13 34.15 28.93
N GLU A 298 34.39 34.41 28.58
CA GLU A 298 34.77 35.53 27.72
C GLU A 298 34.17 35.41 26.31
N SER A 299 34.21 34.22 25.72
CA SER A 299 33.60 33.92 24.42
C SER A 299 32.09 34.16 24.43
N ARG A 300 31.43 33.89 25.58
CA ARG A 300 29.98 33.96 25.70
C ARG A 300 29.45 35.34 26.05
N PHE A 301 30.09 36.03 26.99
CA PHE A 301 29.60 37.26 27.58
C PHE A 301 30.46 38.47 27.25
N GLY A 302 31.65 38.26 26.67
CA GLY A 302 32.63 39.30 26.35
C GLY A 302 33.76 39.37 27.37
N ALA A 303 34.83 40.06 26.99
CA ALA A 303 36.01 40.22 27.84
C ALA A 303 35.66 40.93 29.16
N ASN A 304 36.25 40.48 30.27
CA ASN A 304 36.08 41.01 31.62
C ASN A 304 34.64 40.91 32.20
N GLN A 305 33.79 40.05 31.67
CA GLN A 305 32.46 39.78 32.25
C GLN A 305 32.43 38.42 32.96
N THR A 306 31.62 38.31 34.00
CA THR A 306 31.24 37.02 34.60
C THR A 306 29.89 36.58 34.09
N ALA A 307 29.53 35.32 34.33
CA ALA A 307 28.17 34.87 34.00
C ALA A 307 27.12 35.75 34.73
N PRO A 308 26.10 36.26 34.02
CA PRO A 308 25.09 37.16 34.60
C PRO A 308 24.14 36.43 35.57
N ALA A 309 24.10 35.11 35.50
CA ALA A 309 23.36 34.22 36.39
C ALA A 309 24.20 32.97 36.66
N GLU A 310 23.87 32.22 37.72
CA GLU A 310 24.53 30.96 38.04
C GLU A 310 24.34 29.95 36.89
N ILE A 311 25.44 29.49 36.29
CA ILE A 311 25.44 28.48 35.23
C ILE A 311 25.98 27.18 35.79
N GLU A 312 25.25 26.08 35.61
CA GLU A 312 25.74 24.77 36.02
C GLU A 312 26.87 24.30 35.09
N TRP A 313 28.06 24.07 35.65
CA TRP A 313 29.20 23.48 34.94
C TRP A 313 29.26 21.98 35.22
N LEU A 314 28.77 21.19 34.26
CA LEU A 314 28.72 19.74 34.34
C LEU A 314 30.01 19.11 33.79
N SER A 315 30.74 18.39 34.65
CA SER A 315 31.93 17.63 34.24
C SER A 315 31.91 16.21 34.79
N ASP A 316 32.82 15.37 34.29
CA ASP A 316 33.13 14.10 34.92
C ASP A 316 33.88 14.29 36.26
N ASN A 317 34.20 13.19 36.92
CA ASN A 317 34.97 13.18 38.17
C ASN A 317 36.49 13.21 37.94
N GLY A 318 36.96 13.74 36.80
CA GLY A 318 38.39 13.91 36.54
C GLY A 318 39.07 14.77 37.62
N SER A 319 40.32 14.43 37.97
CA SER A 319 41.08 15.15 39.00
C SER A 319 41.27 16.63 38.67
N CYS A 320 41.40 16.98 37.40
CA CYS A 320 41.50 18.36 36.92
C CYS A 320 40.23 19.19 37.17
N TYR A 321 39.05 18.56 37.18
CA TYR A 321 37.76 19.22 37.46
C TYR A 321 37.40 19.24 38.95
N THR A 322 37.87 18.26 39.72
CA THR A 322 37.52 18.11 41.14
C THR A 322 38.47 18.83 42.10
N ALA A 323 39.63 19.28 41.62
CA ALA A 323 40.58 20.08 42.39
C ALA A 323 39.91 21.30 43.06
N ALA A 324 40.31 21.60 44.30
CA ALA A 324 39.70 22.68 45.09
C ALA A 324 39.88 24.05 44.43
N GLU A 325 41.06 24.29 43.85
CA GLU A 325 41.42 25.50 43.10
C GLU A 325 40.50 25.68 41.88
N THR A 326 40.33 24.65 41.05
CA THR A 326 39.42 24.69 39.89
C THR A 326 37.99 25.00 40.30
N ARG A 327 37.48 24.38 41.37
CA ARG A 327 36.12 24.62 41.86
C ARG A 327 35.95 26.03 42.42
N SER A 328 36.96 26.57 43.11
CA SER A 328 36.96 27.94 43.60
C SER A 328 36.98 28.94 42.44
N PHE A 329 37.82 28.69 41.44
CA PHE A 329 37.92 29.53 40.24
C PHE A 329 36.62 29.53 39.43
N ALA A 330 36.02 28.35 39.19
CA ALA A 330 34.72 28.24 38.53
C ALA A 330 33.64 29.12 39.20
N ARG A 331 33.56 29.10 40.54
CA ARG A 331 32.62 29.94 41.29
C ARG A 331 32.87 31.44 41.11
N SER A 332 34.14 31.86 41.05
CA SER A 332 34.47 33.27 40.78
C SER A 332 34.04 33.76 39.40
N LEU A 333 33.86 32.84 38.44
CA LEU A 333 33.35 33.12 37.11
C LEU A 333 31.81 33.07 37.00
N GLY A 334 31.11 32.78 38.10
CA GLY A 334 29.66 32.57 38.12
C GLY A 334 29.21 31.17 37.69
N LEU A 335 30.14 30.21 37.66
CA LEU A 335 29.87 28.81 37.33
C LEU A 335 29.68 27.97 38.60
N LYS A 336 28.71 27.08 38.60
CA LYS A 336 28.47 26.10 39.67
C LYS A 336 28.98 24.73 39.26
N PRO A 337 30.10 24.24 39.82
CA PRO A 337 30.60 22.92 39.52
C PRO A 337 29.60 21.83 39.95
N VAL A 338 29.17 21.01 38.99
CA VAL A 338 28.32 19.85 39.19
C VAL A 338 29.06 18.66 38.59
N THR A 339 29.29 17.61 39.38
CA THR A 339 29.91 16.40 38.86
C THR A 339 28.88 15.32 38.60
N THR A 340 29.12 14.51 37.57
CA THR A 340 28.27 13.36 37.27
C THR A 340 28.34 12.32 38.39
N PRO A 341 27.22 11.68 38.78
CA PRO A 341 27.24 10.55 39.71
C PRO A 341 28.23 9.47 39.26
N VAL A 342 28.96 8.89 40.22
CA VAL A 342 29.89 7.79 39.96
C VAL A 342 29.12 6.63 39.29
N HIS A 343 29.65 6.11 38.18
CA HIS A 343 29.06 5.05 37.35
C HIS A 343 27.82 5.40 36.50
N SER A 344 27.55 6.68 36.21
CA SER A 344 26.52 7.08 35.24
C SER A 344 27.11 7.78 34.00
N PRO A 345 27.64 7.03 33.01
CA PRO A 345 28.13 7.60 31.74
C PRO A 345 27.06 8.39 30.97
N GLN A 346 25.78 8.16 31.28
CA GLN A 346 24.66 8.83 30.63
C GLN A 346 24.49 10.28 31.08
N SER A 347 25.06 10.65 32.23
CA SER A 347 24.93 11.97 32.83
C SER A 347 25.58 13.08 31.99
N ASN A 348 26.56 12.76 31.13
CA ASN A 348 27.18 13.70 30.19
C ASN A 348 27.01 13.25 28.73
N GLY A 349 25.85 12.68 28.38
CA GLY A 349 25.59 12.14 27.03
C GLY A 349 25.70 13.17 25.90
N MET A 350 25.63 14.48 26.19
CA MET A 350 25.81 15.53 25.19
C MET A 350 27.27 15.73 24.83
N ALA A 351 28.17 15.76 25.81
CA ALA A 351 29.60 15.74 25.56
C ALA A 351 30.01 14.47 24.80
N GLU A 352 29.49 13.30 25.18
CA GLU A 352 29.81 12.05 24.47
C GLU A 352 29.33 12.10 22.99
N SER A 353 28.14 12.64 22.74
CA SER A 353 27.61 12.84 21.38
C SER A 353 28.45 13.84 20.58
N PHE A 354 28.95 14.89 21.23
CA PHE A 354 29.87 15.85 20.62
C PHE A 354 31.18 15.19 20.22
N VAL A 355 31.84 14.47 21.14
CA VAL A 355 33.09 13.75 20.88
C VAL A 355 32.94 12.75 19.73
N LYS A 356 31.83 11.99 19.71
CA LYS A 356 31.52 11.09 18.59
C LYS A 356 31.41 11.82 17.26
N THR A 357 30.84 13.02 17.26
CA THR A 357 30.67 13.85 16.05
C THR A 357 32.03 14.37 15.58
N ILE A 358 32.82 14.98 16.47
CA ILE A 358 34.17 15.48 16.13
C ILE A 358 35.06 14.37 15.60
N LYS A 359 35.09 13.22 16.28
CA LYS A 359 35.92 12.09 15.84
C LYS A 359 35.50 11.54 14.49
N ARG A 360 34.19 11.38 14.26
CA ARG A 360 33.68 10.78 13.02
C ARG A 360 33.81 11.73 11.83
N ASP A 361 33.43 12.99 12.00
CA ASP A 361 33.22 13.92 10.88
C ASP A 361 34.44 14.77 10.58
N TYR A 362 35.37 14.92 11.54
CA TYR A 362 36.56 15.76 11.37
C TYR A 362 37.84 14.93 11.53
N ALA A 363 38.10 14.39 12.73
CA ALA A 363 39.39 13.77 13.03
C ALA A 363 39.69 12.54 12.15
N ARG A 364 38.68 11.75 11.79
CA ARG A 364 38.84 10.57 10.92
C ARG A 364 39.17 10.92 9.47
N LEU A 365 38.74 12.08 9.00
CA LEU A 365 38.95 12.54 7.62
C LEU A 365 40.19 13.42 7.48
N ALA A 366 40.69 13.98 8.58
CA ALA A 366 41.82 14.88 8.58
C ALA A 366 43.17 14.16 8.41
N LEU A 367 44.14 14.89 7.83
CA LEU A 367 45.56 14.52 7.87
C LEU A 367 46.09 14.73 9.29
N ARG A 368 46.70 13.70 9.87
CA ARG A 368 47.19 13.72 11.27
C ARG A 368 48.66 13.32 11.38
N PRO A 369 49.59 13.92 10.61
CA PRO A 369 51.00 13.52 10.62
C PRO A 369 51.67 13.73 11.98
N ASP A 370 51.36 14.83 12.66
CA ASP A 370 51.95 15.24 13.93
C ASP A 370 50.98 16.08 14.78
N ALA A 371 51.27 16.23 16.07
CA ALA A 371 50.41 16.94 17.02
C ALA A 371 50.22 18.41 16.68
N ARG A 372 51.26 19.11 16.19
CA ARG A 372 51.19 20.53 15.81
C ARG A 372 50.22 20.73 14.65
N THR A 373 50.23 19.81 13.69
CA THR A 373 49.33 19.82 12.53
C THR A 373 47.88 19.56 12.95
N VAL A 374 47.63 18.65 13.90
CA VAL A 374 46.28 18.45 14.45
C VAL A 374 45.79 19.70 15.20
N ILE A 375 46.60 20.27 16.09
CA ILE A 375 46.23 21.46 16.87
C ILE A 375 45.88 22.65 15.96
N ARG A 376 46.63 22.88 14.87
CA ARG A 376 46.32 23.94 13.89
C ARG A 376 44.96 23.73 13.20
N GLN A 377 44.55 22.49 12.99
CA GLN A 377 43.28 22.16 12.33
C GLN A 377 42.08 22.27 13.28
N LEU A 378 42.28 22.16 14.59
CA LEU A 378 41.16 22.20 15.57
C LEU A 378 40.32 23.45 15.40
N HIS A 379 40.93 24.62 15.21
CA HIS A 379 40.19 25.87 15.04
C HIS A 379 39.16 25.79 13.90
N SER A 380 39.53 25.28 12.72
CA SER A 380 38.59 25.15 11.61
C SER A 380 37.51 24.10 11.87
N TRP A 381 37.82 23.04 12.63
CA TRP A 381 36.84 22.02 12.99
C TRP A 381 35.77 22.57 13.93
N PHE A 382 36.18 23.26 15.00
CA PHE A 382 35.25 23.85 15.96
C PHE A 382 34.44 25.00 15.34
N GLU A 383 35.07 25.81 14.49
CA GLU A 383 34.37 26.89 13.80
C GLU A 383 33.34 26.35 12.81
N HIS A 384 33.69 25.36 11.99
CA HIS A 384 32.74 24.69 11.10
C HIS A 384 31.62 23.98 11.90
N TYR A 385 31.95 23.36 13.03
CA TYR A 385 30.96 22.77 13.93
C TYR A 385 29.92 23.81 14.40
N ASN A 386 30.38 24.98 14.85
CA ASN A 386 29.53 26.04 15.38
C ASN A 386 28.73 26.80 14.31
N THR A 387 29.26 26.91 13.09
CA THR A 387 28.68 27.78 12.04
C THR A 387 27.97 27.02 10.92
N GLN A 388 28.34 25.77 10.65
CA GLN A 388 27.87 25.04 9.48
C GLN A 388 27.27 23.67 9.80
N HIS A 389 27.73 22.97 10.84
CA HIS A 389 27.31 21.59 11.11
C HIS A 389 25.82 21.47 11.46
N PRO A 390 25.00 20.71 10.70
CA PRO A 390 23.58 20.59 10.99
C PRO A 390 23.27 19.63 12.15
N HIS A 391 22.58 20.09 13.19
CA HIS A 391 22.20 19.28 14.36
C HIS A 391 20.73 18.87 14.34
N SER A 392 20.42 17.57 14.36
CA SER A 392 19.01 17.11 14.38
C SER A 392 18.23 17.59 15.61
N ALA A 393 18.89 17.75 16.77
CA ALA A 393 18.28 18.29 17.98
C ALA A 393 17.86 19.76 17.81
N LEU A 394 18.58 20.52 16.98
CA LEU A 394 18.35 21.94 16.71
C LEU A 394 17.54 22.16 15.42
N LYS A 395 16.70 21.20 15.04
CA LYS A 395 15.94 21.22 13.77
C LYS A 395 16.83 21.35 12.52
N TYR A 396 18.04 20.80 12.61
CA TYR A 396 19.11 20.85 11.60
C TYR A 396 19.70 22.24 11.34
N LEU A 397 19.60 23.15 12.31
CA LEU A 397 20.37 24.38 12.30
C LEU A 397 21.76 24.16 12.90
N PRO A 398 22.78 24.92 12.45
CA PRO A 398 24.04 25.05 13.16
C PRO A 398 23.87 25.72 14.52
N PRO A 399 24.77 25.47 15.50
CA PRO A 399 24.67 26.01 16.85
C PRO A 399 24.49 27.53 16.92
N ARG A 400 25.35 28.31 16.25
CA ARG A 400 25.28 29.78 16.29
C ARG A 400 24.00 30.31 15.65
N THR A 401 23.60 29.76 14.50
CA THR A 401 22.34 30.13 13.84
C THR A 401 21.11 29.80 14.69
N PHE A 402 21.15 28.69 15.44
CA PHE A 402 20.08 28.34 16.37
C PHE A 402 20.01 29.36 17.51
N ARG A 403 21.16 29.71 18.11
CA ARG A 403 21.27 30.71 19.18
C ARG A 403 20.76 32.08 18.73
N GLU A 404 21.20 32.56 17.57
CA GLU A 404 20.73 33.82 16.97
C GLU A 404 19.21 33.83 16.78
N LYS A 405 18.64 32.72 16.29
CA LYS A 405 17.18 32.59 16.14
C LYS A 405 16.43 32.53 17.47
N GLN A 406 17.01 31.93 18.52
CA GLN A 406 16.42 32.00 19.85
C GLN A 406 16.43 33.43 20.39
N ALA A 407 17.54 34.15 20.22
CA ALA A 407 17.67 35.54 20.65
C ALA A 407 16.72 36.50 19.92
N LEU A 408 16.31 36.18 18.68
CA LEU A 408 15.30 36.97 17.93
C LEU A 408 13.85 36.65 18.34
N ASN A 409 13.60 35.50 18.95
CA ASN A 409 12.26 35.05 19.33
C ASN A 409 11.92 35.32 20.81
N ASN A 410 12.93 35.68 21.61
CA ASN A 410 12.82 36.14 23.00
C ASN A 410 12.91 37.66 23.02
#